data_AF-A0A2K6SLW4-F1
#
_entry.id   AF-A0A2K6SLW4-F1
#
_cell.length_a   1.000
_cell.length_b   1.000
_cell.length_c   1.000
_cell.angle_alpha   90.00
_cell.angle_beta   90.00
_cell.angle_gamma   90.00
#
_symmetry.space_group_name_H-M   'P 1'
#
loop_
_entity.id
_entity.type
_entity.pdbx_description
1 polymer ?
#
loop_
_entity_poly.entity_id
_entity_poly.type
_entity_poly.pdbx_seq_one_letter_code
_entity_poly.pdbx_strand_id
1 'polypeptide(L)'
;PDTFEPQKFFQTSGLSKMSASQVKDVFRFIDNDQSGYLDEEELKFFLQKFESGARELTESETKSLMAAADNDGDGKIGAEEFQEMVRS
;
A
#
# COMPACT_ATOMS: atom_id res chain seq x y z
N PRO A 1 -14.39 9.36 13.09
CA PRO A 1 -12.99 9.00 12.78
C PRO A 1 -12.86 8.75 11.29
N ASP A 2 -12.07 9.55 10.59
CA ASP A 2 -11.83 9.38 9.16
C ASP A 2 -11.13 8.02 8.94
N THR A 3 -11.83 7.13 8.25
CA THR A 3 -11.33 5.79 7.91
C THR A 3 -10.38 5.94 6.72
N PHE A 4 -9.26 5.22 6.73
CA PHE A 4 -8.33 5.19 5.61
C PHE A 4 -9.01 4.58 4.36
N GLU A 5 -8.98 5.32 3.25
CA GLU A 5 -9.54 4.93 1.97
C GLU A 5 -8.39 4.79 0.94
N PRO A 6 -7.94 3.56 0.62
CA PRO A 6 -6.77 3.32 -0.24
C PRO A 6 -6.88 4.02 -1.61
N GLN A 7 -8.01 3.84 -2.29
CA GLN A 7 -8.25 4.41 -3.62
C GLN A 7 -8.12 5.94 -3.62
N LYS A 8 -8.77 6.60 -2.65
CA LYS A 8 -8.71 8.05 -2.49
C LYS A 8 -7.32 8.54 -2.13
N PHE A 9 -6.56 7.77 -1.34
CA PHE A 9 -5.16 8.06 -1.04
C PHE A 9 -4.31 8.03 -2.31
N PHE A 10 -4.38 7.00 -3.15
CA PHE A 10 -3.57 6.89 -4.38
C PHE A 10 -3.95 7.93 -5.45
N GLN A 11 -5.23 8.33 -5.50
CA GLN A 11 -5.69 9.42 -6.35
C GLN A 11 -5.18 10.79 -5.88
N THR A 12 -5.16 11.03 -4.57
CA THR A 12 -4.78 12.33 -3.99
C THR A 12 -3.26 12.51 -3.85
N SER A 13 -2.54 11.43 -3.51
CA SER A 13 -1.06 11.42 -3.36
C SER A 13 -0.32 11.58 -4.70
N GLY A 14 -1.01 11.41 -5.83
CA GLY A 14 -0.40 11.47 -7.16
C GLY A 14 0.27 10.16 -7.60
N LEU A 15 0.31 9.13 -6.74
CA LEU A 15 0.82 7.80 -7.07
C LEU A 15 0.12 7.20 -8.29
N SER A 16 -1.20 7.41 -8.42
CA SER A 16 -1.99 6.98 -9.58
C SER A 16 -1.53 7.55 -10.93
N LYS A 17 -0.77 8.65 -10.93
CA LYS A 17 -0.24 9.29 -12.14
C LYS A 17 1.21 8.91 -12.45
N MET A 18 1.84 8.12 -11.58
CA MET A 18 3.23 7.69 -11.75
C MET A 18 3.35 6.58 -12.80
N SER A 19 4.55 6.47 -13.39
CA SER A 19 4.86 5.36 -14.29
C SER A 19 4.94 4.03 -13.53
N ALA A 20 4.83 2.90 -14.24
CA ALA A 20 5.00 1.58 -13.64
C ALA A 20 6.33 1.42 -12.88
N SER A 21 7.42 1.99 -13.42
CA SER A 21 8.73 1.93 -12.77
C SER A 21 8.75 2.71 -11.46
N GLN A 22 8.16 3.90 -11.44
CA GLN A 22 8.07 4.71 -10.22
C GLN A 22 7.21 4.05 -9.15
N VAL A 23 6.07 3.46 -9.53
CA VAL A 23 5.23 2.70 -8.60
C VAL A 23 5.98 1.49 -8.04
N LYS A 24 6.79 0.81 -8.86
CA LYS A 24 7.65 -0.28 -8.41
C LYS A 24 8.76 0.18 -7.46
N ASP A 25 9.31 1.38 -7.65
CA ASP A 25 10.29 1.94 -6.71
C ASP A 25 9.63 2.28 -5.36
N VAL A 26 8.39 2.78 -5.37
CA VAL A 26 7.60 3.01 -4.16
C VAL A 26 7.30 1.69 -3.45
N PHE A 27 6.87 0.66 -4.18
CA PHE A 27 6.66 -0.68 -3.63
C PHE A 27 7.91 -1.17 -2.87
N ARG A 28 9.08 -1.10 -3.50
CA ARG A 28 10.36 -1.51 -2.90
C ARG A 28 10.79 -0.67 -1.71
N PHE A 29 10.29 0.57 -1.61
CA PHE A 29 10.56 1.42 -0.47
C PHE A 29 9.66 1.09 0.73
N ILE A 30 8.47 0.58 0.47
CA ILE A 30 7.55 0.08 1.50
C ILE A 30 8.03 -1.27 2.01
N ASP A 31 8.34 -2.21 1.10
CA ASP A 31 8.92 -3.55 1.33
C ASP A 31 10.25 -3.41 2.09
N ASN A 32 10.17 -3.50 3.40
CA ASN A 32 11.24 -3.19 4.34
C ASN A 32 12.21 -4.37 4.47
N ASP A 33 11.68 -5.58 4.45
CA ASP A 33 12.46 -6.80 4.56
C ASP A 33 13.00 -7.31 3.21
N GLN A 34 12.56 -6.69 2.11
CA GLN A 34 12.93 -7.03 0.73
C GLN A 34 12.49 -8.45 0.36
N SER A 35 11.38 -8.92 0.92
CA SER A 35 10.77 -10.21 0.59
C SER A 35 10.19 -10.23 -0.82
N GLY A 36 9.95 -9.06 -1.42
CA GLY A 36 9.25 -8.91 -2.69
C GLY A 36 7.73 -8.90 -2.57
N TYR A 37 7.21 -8.80 -1.34
CA TYR A 37 5.79 -8.76 -1.01
C TYR A 37 5.56 -7.72 0.10
N LEU A 38 4.33 -7.20 0.22
CA LEU A 38 3.93 -6.39 1.38
C LEU A 38 3.01 -7.19 2.29
N ASP A 39 3.41 -7.38 3.54
CA ASP A 39 2.60 -8.08 4.53
C ASP A 39 1.78 -7.13 5.43
N GLU A 40 0.96 -7.68 6.32
CA GLU A 40 0.14 -6.89 7.25
C GLU A 40 0.98 -5.98 8.17
N GLU A 41 2.18 -6.41 8.59
CA GLU A 41 3.04 -5.63 9.47
C GLU A 41 3.58 -4.40 8.73
N GLU A 42 4.00 -4.58 7.48
CA GLU A 42 4.47 -3.48 6.63
C GLU A 42 3.36 -2.52 6.25
N LEU A 43 2.17 -3.04 5.94
CA LEU A 43 0.99 -2.23 5.64
C LEU A 43 0.53 -1.40 6.83
N LYS A 44 0.69 -1.89 8.06
CA LYS A 44 0.38 -1.13 9.28
C LYS A 44 1.16 0.18 9.36
N PHE A 45 2.40 0.19 8.86
CA PHE A 45 3.27 1.37 8.81
C PHE A 45 3.25 2.09 7.45
N PHE A 46 2.34 1.73 6.55
CA PHE A 46 2.28 2.25 5.17
C PHE A 46 2.30 3.78 5.11
N LEU A 47 1.48 4.47 5.91
CA LEU A 47 1.42 5.94 5.90
C LEU A 47 2.75 6.60 6.32
N GLN A 48 3.49 5.96 7.22
CA GLN A 48 4.76 6.49 7.73
C GLN A 48 5.88 6.42 6.69
N LYS A 49 5.73 5.62 5.64
CA LYS A 49 6.62 5.63 4.49
C LYS A 49 6.53 6.96 3.73
N PHE A 50 5.35 7.58 3.67
CA PHE A 50 5.15 8.82 2.91
C PHE A 50 5.32 10.08 3.75
N GLU A 51 4.96 10.03 5.04
CA GLU A 51 5.08 11.16 5.95
C GLU A 51 5.62 10.71 7.30
N SER A 52 6.83 11.16 7.63
CA SER A 52 7.45 10.92 8.94
C SER A 52 6.59 11.48 10.06
N GLY A 53 6.03 10.60 10.89
CA GLY A 53 5.12 10.97 11.98
C GLY A 53 3.64 10.73 11.70
N ALA A 54 3.28 10.22 10.52
CA ALA A 54 1.92 9.75 10.27
C ALA A 54 1.51 8.63 11.25
N ARG A 55 0.21 8.53 11.52
CA ARG A 55 -0.32 7.45 12.35
C ARG A 55 -0.15 6.09 11.68
N GLU A 56 -0.12 5.05 12.49
CA GLU A 56 -0.31 3.68 12.02
C GLU A 56 -1.73 3.49 11.49
N LEU A 57 -1.88 2.59 10.52
CA LEU A 57 -3.19 2.05 10.19
C LEU A 57 -3.70 1.21 11.36
N THR A 58 -4.98 1.33 11.65
CA THR A 58 -5.65 0.41 12.58
C THR A 58 -5.76 -0.98 11.96
N GLU A 59 -5.92 -2.03 12.75
CA GLU A 59 -6.08 -3.40 12.23
C GLU A 59 -7.20 -3.50 11.18
N SER A 60 -8.30 -2.79 11.37
CA SER A 60 -9.42 -2.76 10.42
C SER A 60 -9.03 -2.09 9.10
N GLU A 61 -8.21 -1.05 9.13
CA GLU A 61 -7.75 -0.34 7.94
C GLU A 61 -6.67 -1.14 7.21
N THR A 62 -5.74 -1.76 7.94
CA THR A 62 -4.75 -2.67 7.37
C THR A 62 -5.44 -3.83 6.65
N LYS A 63 -6.43 -4.46 7.28
CA LYS A 63 -7.22 -5.53 6.65
C LYS A 63 -8.02 -5.05 5.46
N SER A 64 -8.57 -3.85 5.52
CA SER A 64 -9.30 -3.26 4.38
C SER A 64 -8.37 -2.96 3.21
N LEU A 65 -7.14 -2.49 3.49
CA LEU A 65 -6.10 -2.27 2.49
C LEU A 65 -5.64 -3.59 1.87
N MET A 66 -5.37 -4.61 2.70
CA MET A 66 -5.02 -5.95 2.24
C MET A 66 -6.12 -6.52 1.34
N ALA A 67 -7.37 -6.55 1.80
CA ALA A 67 -8.49 -7.09 1.04
C ALA A 67 -8.79 -6.33 -0.26
N ALA A 68 -8.33 -5.08 -0.39
CA ALA A 68 -8.48 -4.30 -1.61
C ALA A 68 -7.37 -4.56 -2.65
N ALA A 69 -6.29 -5.25 -2.26
CA ALA A 69 -5.08 -5.41 -3.06
C ALA A 69 -4.72 -6.89 -3.29
N ASP A 70 -4.84 -7.73 -2.26
CA ASP A 70 -4.58 -9.19 -2.29
C ASP A 70 -5.67 -9.88 -3.13
N ASN A 71 -5.41 -10.01 -4.42
CA ASN A 71 -6.34 -10.54 -5.41
C ASN A 71 -6.20 -12.06 -5.54
N ASP A 72 -5.03 -12.62 -5.23
CA ASP A 72 -4.77 -14.06 -5.29
C ASP A 72 -5.04 -14.79 -3.96
N GLY A 73 -5.20 -14.05 -2.85
CA GLY A 73 -5.57 -14.54 -1.54
C GLY A 73 -4.43 -15.19 -0.77
N ASP A 74 -3.19 -14.85 -1.09
CA ASP A 74 -1.99 -15.40 -0.44
C ASP A 74 -1.61 -14.68 0.87
N GLY A 75 -2.37 -13.65 1.25
CA GLY A 75 -2.24 -12.91 2.50
C GLY A 75 -1.14 -11.85 2.48
N LYS A 76 -0.65 -11.48 1.30
CA LYS A 76 0.36 -10.45 1.07
C LYS A 76 0.10 -9.78 -0.27
N ILE A 77 0.74 -8.65 -0.53
CA ILE A 77 0.54 -7.88 -1.76
C ILE A 77 1.80 -7.96 -2.61
N GLY A 78 1.69 -8.53 -3.80
CA GLY A 78 2.75 -8.53 -4.80
C GLY A 78 2.91 -7.18 -5.51
N ALA A 79 4.03 -7.01 -6.21
CA ALA A 79 4.32 -5.78 -6.96
C ALA A 79 3.33 -5.49 -8.10
N GLU A 80 2.66 -6.53 -8.62
CA GLU A 80 1.63 -6.43 -9.67
C GLU A 80 0.30 -5.97 -9.07
N GLU A 81 -0.14 -6.60 -7.99
CA GLU A 81 -1.33 -6.23 -7.22
C GLU A 81 -1.25 -4.80 -6.67
N PHE A 82 -0.09 -4.41 -6.13
CA PHE A 82 0.14 -3.02 -5.71
C PHE A 82 -0.01 -2.04 -6.87
N GLN A 83 0.49 -2.40 -8.06
CA GLN A 83 0.34 -1.56 -9.25
C GLN A 83 -1.10 -1.44 -9.74
N GLU A 84 -1.88 -2.52 -9.65
CA GLU A 84 -3.30 -2.51 -9.98
C GLU A 84 -4.07 -1.62 -8.99
N MET A 85 -3.84 -1.77 -7.70
CA MET A 85 -4.45 -0.94 -6.66
C MET A 85 -4.13 0.55 -6.84
N VAL A 86 -2.89 0.90 -7.15
CA VAL A 86 -2.47 2.30 -7.37
C VAL A 86 -3.15 2.92 -8.60
N ARG A 87 -3.50 2.11 -9.60
CA ARG A 87 -4.11 2.56 -10.86
C ARG A 87 -5.64 2.54 -10.86
N SER A 88 -6.26 1.90 -9.87
CA SER A 88 -7.73 1.81 -9.73
C SER A 88 -8.37 3.16 -9.37
#